data_AF-A0A319C388-F1
#
_entry.id   AF-A0A319C388-F1
#
_cell.length_a   1.000
_cell.length_b   1.000
_cell.length_c   1.000
_cell.angle_alpha   90.00
_cell.angle_beta   90.00
_cell.angle_gamma   90.00
#
_symmetry.space_group_name_H-M   'P 1'
#
loop_
_entity.id
_entity.type
_entity.pdbx_description
1 polymer ?
#
loop_
_entity_poly.entity_id
_entity_poly.type
_entity_poly.pdbx_seq_one_letter_code
_entity_poly.pdbx_strand_id
1 'polypeptide(L)'
;MYPQTPYHLGFEFVIREHHPPNETPDDHEFSRSQDPLPGRFGEKELRLRVCKGLRVGSGYSAQVAVVQEVLSGRPPKHAGSLHRDPDELGPRMVAKLYDPRYLGPSSGRTWTQVVHFMDEQYVRESAAYRHLLDHGLQQHIPQYYGSWSTHTADPASKEPCEVRLILTELVEGMDMRQLRAESFSLAERQTIMRRIVTIESEFYACDLRHCDIYPRNVIIARPDSRYKKAGKDKAAGPLRITVIDFGLARVGRSWFDVNSGNCLSSDLLPGTYISPIVRWWQKDAEMESWGDWVTWDWNKWLADTFSADLPHITRCMLKWVHPLKRKDPFFKQFEKRGSCDAC
;
A
#
# COMPACT_ATOMS: atom_id res chain seq x y z
N MET A 1 -18.69 -25.16 -0.05
CA MET A 1 -18.34 -24.76 -1.43
C MET A 1 -18.00 -23.28 -1.38
N TYR A 2 -16.88 -22.84 -1.94
CA TYR A 2 -16.49 -21.43 -1.91
C TYR A 2 -17.37 -20.61 -2.87
N PRO A 3 -17.78 -19.38 -2.51
CA PRO A 3 -18.57 -18.56 -3.41
C PRO A 3 -17.77 -18.25 -4.68
N GLN A 4 -18.39 -18.42 -5.85
CA GLN A 4 -17.78 -18.03 -7.12
C GLN A 4 -17.74 -16.50 -7.18
N THR A 5 -16.60 -15.94 -7.61
CA THR A 5 -16.43 -14.49 -7.68
C THR A 5 -17.01 -13.92 -8.98
N PRO A 6 -17.78 -12.81 -8.92
CA PRO A 6 -18.25 -12.12 -10.12
C PRO A 6 -17.11 -11.39 -10.84
N TYR A 7 -15.95 -11.18 -10.21
CA TYR A 7 -14.84 -10.38 -10.73
C TYR A 7 -14.00 -11.11 -11.81
N HIS A 8 -14.66 -11.64 -12.85
CA HIS A 8 -14.05 -12.32 -13.99
C HIS A 8 -14.07 -11.45 -15.25
N LEU A 9 -13.30 -11.84 -16.27
CA LEU A 9 -13.19 -11.12 -17.55
C LEU A 9 -14.58 -10.80 -18.13
N GLY A 10 -14.82 -9.54 -18.46
CA GLY A 10 -16.07 -9.06 -19.05
C GLY A 10 -17.16 -8.70 -18.05
N PHE A 11 -16.98 -8.97 -16.75
CA PHE A 11 -17.90 -8.52 -15.72
C PHE A 11 -17.95 -7.00 -15.68
N GLU A 12 -19.16 -6.44 -15.65
CA GLU A 12 -19.40 -5.00 -15.60
C GLU A 12 -20.16 -4.61 -14.35
N PHE A 13 -19.78 -3.49 -13.76
CA PHE A 13 -20.41 -2.95 -12.56
C PHE A 13 -20.34 -1.43 -12.56
N VAL A 14 -21.28 -0.80 -11.86
CA VAL A 14 -21.33 0.65 -11.68
C VAL A 14 -20.81 0.96 -10.29
N ILE A 15 -19.87 1.90 -10.23
CA ILE A 15 -19.33 2.40 -8.98
C ILE A 15 -19.76 3.84 -8.78
N ARG A 16 -19.95 4.22 -7.52
CA ARG A 16 -20.25 5.58 -7.09
C ARG A 16 -19.16 6.09 -6.17
N GLU A 17 -18.77 7.34 -6.35
CA GLU A 17 -17.74 7.99 -5.54
C GLU A 17 -18.12 7.90 -4.06
N HIS A 18 -17.16 7.51 -3.23
CA HIS A 18 -17.37 7.35 -1.80
C HIS A 18 -16.15 7.89 -1.04
N HIS A 19 -16.42 8.84 -0.15
CA HIS A 19 -15.44 9.41 0.75
C HIS A 19 -15.54 8.68 2.09
N PRO A 20 -14.51 7.90 2.46
CA PRO A 20 -14.46 7.24 3.77
C PRO A 20 -14.53 8.29 4.89
N PRO A 21 -14.96 7.89 6.10
CA PRO A 21 -14.89 8.76 7.26
C PRO A 21 -13.44 9.21 7.52
N ASN A 22 -13.29 10.40 8.12
CA ASN A 22 -11.96 10.96 8.44
C ASN A 22 -11.27 10.21 9.59
N GLU A 23 -12.06 9.59 10.45
CA GLU A 23 -11.60 8.80 11.59
C GLU A 23 -12.24 7.42 11.49
N THR A 24 -11.47 6.37 11.75
CA THR A 24 -12.04 5.06 12.09
C THR A 24 -12.58 5.17 13.50
N PRO A 25 -13.87 4.86 13.76
CA PRO A 25 -14.42 4.81 15.12
C PRO A 25 -13.58 3.91 16.02
N ASP A 26 -13.63 4.12 17.34
CA ASP A 26 -12.96 3.25 18.31
C ASP A 26 -13.26 1.78 18.01
N ASP A 27 -12.21 0.94 18.05
CA ASP A 27 -12.25 -0.49 17.68
C ASP A 27 -13.43 -1.26 18.34
N HIS A 28 -13.89 -0.80 19.52
CA HIS A 28 -15.00 -1.39 20.27
C HIS A 28 -16.40 -1.09 19.71
N GLU A 29 -16.65 0.11 19.17
CA GLU A 29 -17.95 0.47 18.59
C GLU A 29 -18.12 -0.18 17.22
N PHE A 30 -17.05 -0.24 16.45
CA PHE A 30 -17.09 -0.79 15.10
C PHE A 30 -17.26 -2.32 15.08
N SER A 31 -16.79 -3.02 16.11
CA SER A 31 -16.91 -4.48 16.26
C SER A 31 -18.37 -5.00 16.33
N ARG A 32 -19.40 -4.14 16.31
CA ARG A 32 -20.81 -4.54 16.34
C ARG A 32 -21.57 -4.36 15.01
N SER A 33 -20.99 -3.69 14.00
CA SER A 33 -21.67 -3.41 12.73
C SER A 33 -21.61 -4.59 11.76
N GLN A 34 -22.72 -4.92 11.11
CA GLN A 34 -22.74 -5.90 10.01
C GLN A 34 -22.52 -5.24 8.64
N ASP A 35 -22.52 -3.91 8.59
CA ASP A 35 -22.35 -3.10 7.38
C ASP A 35 -21.00 -2.34 7.40
N PRO A 36 -20.44 -2.02 6.22
CA PRO A 36 -19.27 -1.13 6.10
C PRO A 36 -19.49 0.22 6.80
N LEU A 37 -18.43 0.91 7.23
CA LEU A 37 -18.58 2.22 7.88
C LEU A 37 -19.36 3.19 7.00
N PRO A 38 -20.20 4.03 7.63
CA PRO A 38 -20.84 5.12 6.93
C PRO A 38 -19.76 6.10 6.45
N GLY A 39 -19.84 6.48 5.19
CA GLY A 39 -19.09 7.59 4.63
C GLY A 39 -20.00 8.52 3.83
N ARG A 40 -19.41 9.38 3.00
CA ARG A 40 -20.16 10.33 2.17
C ARG A 40 -20.07 9.93 0.72
N PHE A 41 -21.22 9.71 0.10
CA PHE A 41 -21.27 9.47 -1.34
C PHE A 41 -21.10 10.78 -2.10
N GLY A 42 -20.27 10.75 -3.13
CA GLY A 42 -20.16 11.80 -4.12
C GLY A 42 -21.25 11.69 -5.19
N GLU A 43 -21.12 12.55 -6.21
CA GLU A 43 -22.03 12.62 -7.36
C GLU A 43 -21.49 11.85 -8.57
N LYS A 44 -20.19 11.52 -8.59
CA LYS A 44 -19.59 10.81 -9.73
C LYS A 44 -19.97 9.34 -9.70
N GLU A 45 -20.31 8.83 -10.88
CA GLU A 45 -20.48 7.41 -11.14
C GLU A 45 -19.63 7.00 -12.34
N LEU A 46 -19.03 5.81 -12.28
CA LEU A 46 -18.29 5.22 -13.38
C LEU A 46 -18.84 3.82 -13.66
N ARG A 47 -18.91 3.47 -14.95
CA ARG A 47 -19.17 2.08 -15.36
C ARG A 47 -17.84 1.43 -15.70
N LEU A 48 -17.55 0.33 -15.03
CA LEU A 48 -16.29 -0.39 -15.20
C LEU A 48 -16.52 -1.77 -15.78
N ARG A 49 -15.58 -2.22 -16.60
CA ARG A 49 -15.47 -3.61 -17.08
C ARG A 49 -14.18 -4.24 -16.56
N VAL A 50 -14.26 -5.46 -16.03
CA VAL A 50 -13.10 -6.27 -15.66
C VAL A 50 -12.39 -6.77 -16.91
N CYS A 51 -11.11 -6.40 -17.07
CA CYS A 51 -10.26 -6.85 -18.16
C CYS A 51 -9.38 -8.05 -17.76
N LYS A 52 -8.99 -8.15 -16.48
CA LYS A 52 -8.16 -9.24 -15.97
C LYS A 52 -8.25 -9.33 -14.46
N GLY A 53 -8.51 -10.52 -13.92
CA GLY A 53 -8.31 -10.79 -12.49
C GLY A 53 -6.81 -10.87 -12.18
N LEU A 54 -6.31 -10.02 -11.27
CA LEU A 54 -4.92 -10.11 -10.78
C LEU A 54 -4.84 -10.99 -9.53
N ARG A 55 -5.82 -10.84 -8.63
CA ARG A 55 -5.97 -11.63 -7.41
C ARG A 55 -7.45 -11.69 -7.05
N VAL A 56 -8.14 -12.73 -7.49
CA VAL A 56 -9.58 -12.89 -7.30
C VAL A 56 -9.91 -14.29 -6.79
N GLY A 57 -10.98 -14.43 -6.00
CA GLY A 57 -11.42 -15.66 -5.37
C GLY A 57 -11.29 -15.65 -3.84
N SER A 58 -11.61 -16.80 -3.24
CA SER A 58 -11.63 -16.97 -1.79
C SER A 58 -10.24 -17.02 -1.17
N GLY A 59 -10.11 -16.52 0.06
CA GLY A 59 -8.88 -16.53 0.85
C GLY A 59 -8.07 -15.23 0.73
N TYR A 60 -8.55 -14.23 0.00
CA TYR A 60 -7.85 -12.96 -0.18
C TYR A 60 -8.52 -11.84 0.62
N SER A 61 -7.69 -10.98 1.22
CA SER A 61 -8.09 -9.76 1.94
C SER A 61 -8.59 -8.63 1.04
N ALA A 62 -8.49 -8.80 -0.28
CA ALA A 62 -9.11 -7.94 -1.28
C ALA A 62 -9.14 -8.68 -2.63
N GLN A 63 -10.10 -8.31 -3.46
CA GLN A 63 -10.20 -8.75 -4.85
C GLN A 63 -9.52 -7.68 -5.72
N VAL A 64 -8.50 -8.04 -6.48
CA VAL A 64 -7.71 -7.11 -7.30
C VAL A 64 -7.89 -7.47 -8.77
N ALA A 65 -8.34 -6.50 -9.57
CA ALA A 65 -8.56 -6.68 -10.99
C ALA A 65 -8.10 -5.46 -11.79
N VAL A 66 -7.60 -5.70 -13.00
CA VAL A 66 -7.50 -4.66 -14.02
C VAL A 66 -8.90 -4.40 -14.55
N VAL A 67 -9.31 -3.14 -14.50
CA VAL A 67 -10.59 -2.66 -14.99
C VAL A 67 -10.40 -1.59 -16.06
N GLN A 68 -11.42 -1.35 -16.84
CA GLN A 68 -11.44 -0.28 -17.84
C GLN A 68 -12.79 0.42 -17.79
N GLU A 69 -12.76 1.75 -17.86
CA GLU A 69 -13.97 2.57 -17.90
C GLU A 69 -14.70 2.38 -19.24
N VAL A 70 -16.03 2.27 -19.16
CA VAL A 70 -16.94 2.19 -20.31
C VAL A 70 -17.58 3.56 -20.48
N LEU A 71 -17.07 4.37 -21.42
CA LEU A 71 -17.48 5.75 -21.67
C LEU A 71 -18.78 5.82 -22.49
N SER A 72 -18.98 4.86 -23.39
CA SER A 72 -20.21 4.74 -24.18
C SER A 72 -20.60 3.27 -24.37
N GLY A 73 -21.91 3.05 -24.55
CA GLY A 73 -22.50 1.73 -24.74
C GLY A 73 -23.78 1.57 -23.91
N ARG A 74 -24.90 1.16 -24.53
CA ARG A 74 -26.11 0.81 -23.75
C ARG A 74 -25.87 -0.48 -22.97
N PRO A 75 -26.42 -0.65 -21.76
CA PRO A 75 -26.46 -1.97 -21.12
C PRO A 75 -27.15 -2.97 -22.08
N PRO A 76 -26.71 -4.25 -22.14
CA PRO A 76 -27.32 -5.23 -23.01
C PRO A 76 -28.81 -5.32 -22.69
N LYS A 77 -29.69 -5.04 -23.67
CA LYS A 77 -31.14 -5.17 -23.48
C LYS A 77 -31.55 -6.62 -23.17
N HIS A 78 -30.74 -7.60 -23.60
CA HIS A 78 -30.89 -9.02 -23.33
C HIS A 78 -29.54 -9.70 -23.13
N ALA A 79 -29.47 -10.65 -22.20
CA ALA A 79 -28.32 -11.55 -22.08
C ALA A 79 -28.17 -12.35 -23.39
N GLY A 80 -27.09 -12.13 -24.14
CA GLY A 80 -26.76 -12.90 -25.35
C GLY A 80 -26.77 -12.15 -26.70
N SER A 81 -27.00 -10.84 -26.73
CA SER A 81 -26.87 -10.08 -28.00
C SER A 81 -25.39 -9.90 -28.41
N LEU A 82 -25.05 -10.40 -29.59
CA LEU A 82 -23.71 -10.34 -30.20
C LEU A 82 -23.41 -9.03 -30.95
N HIS A 83 -24.44 -8.20 -31.21
CA HIS A 83 -24.25 -6.88 -31.81
C HIS A 83 -24.14 -5.84 -30.70
N ARG A 84 -22.90 -5.44 -30.42
CA ARG A 84 -22.57 -4.31 -29.54
C ARG A 84 -21.98 -3.22 -30.44
N ASP A 85 -22.43 -1.97 -30.31
CA ASP A 85 -21.60 -0.85 -30.77
C ASP A 85 -20.25 -0.97 -30.05
N PRO A 86 -19.10 -0.71 -30.71
CA PRO A 86 -17.82 -0.76 -30.03
C PRO A 86 -17.86 0.26 -28.89
N ASP A 87 -17.79 -0.23 -27.65
CA ASP A 87 -17.77 0.64 -26.48
C ASP A 87 -16.59 1.61 -26.63
N GLU A 88 -16.82 2.90 -26.43
CA GLU A 88 -15.71 3.83 -26.22
C GLU A 88 -15.13 3.52 -24.83
N LEU A 89 -13.85 3.16 -24.79
CA LEU A 89 -13.20 2.70 -23.57
C LEU A 89 -12.22 3.75 -23.05
N GLY A 90 -12.31 4.04 -21.75
CA GLY A 90 -11.37 4.89 -21.05
C GLY A 90 -10.04 4.16 -20.72
N PRO A 91 -9.20 4.75 -19.87
CA PRO A 91 -7.94 4.15 -19.47
C PRO A 91 -8.13 2.86 -18.66
N ARG A 92 -7.11 2.00 -18.68
CA ARG A 92 -7.04 0.84 -17.79
C ARG A 92 -6.55 1.27 -16.41
N MET A 93 -7.19 0.73 -15.39
CA MET A 93 -6.93 1.02 -13.98
C MET A 93 -6.86 -0.29 -13.19
N VAL A 94 -6.38 -0.22 -11.96
CA VAL A 94 -6.49 -1.31 -10.99
C VAL A 94 -7.62 -0.98 -10.03
N ALA A 95 -8.58 -1.90 -9.93
CA ALA A 95 -9.58 -1.89 -8.87
C ALA A 95 -9.17 -2.88 -7.78
N LYS A 96 -9.13 -2.41 -6.54
CA LYS A 96 -9.00 -3.24 -5.35
C LYS A 96 -10.31 -3.15 -4.56
N LEU A 97 -11.06 -4.25 -4.53
CA LEU A 97 -12.36 -4.36 -3.89
C LEU A 97 -12.24 -5.09 -2.56
N TYR A 98 -12.79 -4.50 -1.50
CA TYR A 98 -12.77 -5.03 -0.14
C TYR A 98 -14.07 -5.78 0.12
N ASP A 99 -14.19 -6.93 -0.54
CA ASP A 99 -15.39 -7.74 -0.51
C ASP A 99 -15.31 -8.80 0.62
N PRO A 100 -16.08 -8.65 1.72
CA PRO A 100 -15.97 -9.52 2.89
C PRO A 100 -16.32 -10.98 2.59
N ARG A 101 -17.10 -11.25 1.54
CA ARG A 101 -17.53 -12.61 1.19
C ARG A 101 -16.38 -13.52 0.77
N TYR A 102 -15.25 -12.94 0.35
CA TYR A 102 -14.12 -13.69 -0.19
C TYR A 102 -12.92 -13.81 0.75
N LEU A 103 -12.97 -13.30 1.99
CA LEU A 103 -11.86 -13.48 2.94
C LEU A 103 -11.63 -14.96 3.29
N GLY A 104 -12.68 -15.76 3.20
CA GLY A 104 -12.65 -17.21 3.42
C GLY A 104 -12.69 -17.62 4.90
N PRO A 105 -13.06 -18.89 5.16
CA PRO A 105 -13.22 -19.45 6.51
C PRO A 105 -11.89 -19.65 7.24
N SER A 106 -10.76 -19.71 6.53
CA SER A 106 -9.41 -19.81 7.11
C SER A 106 -9.02 -18.58 7.93
N SER A 107 -9.78 -17.48 7.83
CA SER A 107 -9.56 -16.29 8.63
C SER A 107 -9.90 -16.47 10.11
N GLY A 108 -10.72 -17.47 10.47
CA GLY A 108 -11.20 -17.67 11.83
C GLY A 108 -12.07 -16.53 12.38
N ARG A 109 -12.49 -15.58 11.52
CA ARG A 109 -13.25 -14.39 11.88
C ARG A 109 -14.76 -14.63 11.77
N THR A 110 -15.54 -14.02 12.66
CA THR A 110 -17.00 -13.90 12.49
C THR A 110 -17.33 -12.96 11.33
N TRP A 111 -18.53 -13.02 10.76
CA TRP A 111 -18.94 -12.13 9.66
C TRP A 111 -18.69 -10.64 9.97
N THR A 112 -19.12 -10.19 11.16
CA THR A 112 -18.89 -8.83 11.67
C THR A 112 -17.40 -8.46 11.72
N GLN A 113 -16.53 -9.37 12.17
CA GLN A 113 -15.08 -9.13 12.17
C GLN A 113 -14.49 -9.08 10.77
N VAL A 114 -15.06 -9.81 9.80
CA VAL A 114 -14.64 -9.77 8.40
C VAL A 114 -15.01 -8.42 7.77
N VAL A 115 -16.25 -7.96 7.96
CA VAL A 115 -16.71 -6.64 7.48
C VAL A 115 -15.85 -5.53 8.08
N HIS A 116 -15.63 -5.57 9.40
CA HIS A 116 -14.76 -4.64 10.10
C HIS A 116 -13.35 -4.60 9.50
N PHE A 117 -12.71 -5.77 9.37
CA PHE A 117 -11.36 -5.86 8.83
C PHE A 117 -11.26 -5.30 7.41
N MET A 118 -12.21 -5.63 6.53
CA MET A 118 -12.22 -5.14 5.14
C MET A 118 -12.31 -3.62 5.07
N ASP A 119 -13.20 -3.06 5.87
CA ASP A 119 -13.45 -1.63 5.87
C ASP A 119 -12.29 -0.84 6.51
N GLU A 120 -11.68 -1.39 7.56
CA GLU A 120 -10.44 -0.87 8.15
C GLU A 120 -9.31 -0.79 7.11
N GLN A 121 -9.12 -1.84 6.29
CA GLN A 121 -8.14 -1.82 5.19
C GLN A 121 -8.48 -0.73 4.16
N TYR A 122 -9.75 -0.62 3.77
CA TYR A 122 -10.22 0.37 2.81
C TYR A 122 -10.00 1.81 3.30
N VAL A 123 -10.40 2.11 4.53
CA VAL A 123 -10.27 3.44 5.14
C VAL A 123 -8.80 3.83 5.25
N ARG A 124 -7.96 2.92 5.78
CA ARG A 124 -6.51 3.16 5.92
C ARG A 124 -5.83 3.43 4.60
N GLU A 125 -6.08 2.58 3.61
CA GLU A 125 -5.46 2.71 2.31
C GLU A 125 -5.92 3.99 1.59
N SER A 126 -7.21 4.31 1.65
CA SER A 126 -7.75 5.56 1.12
C SER A 126 -7.20 6.80 1.82
N ALA A 127 -7.01 6.75 3.14
CA ALA A 127 -6.40 7.84 3.92
C ALA A 127 -4.93 8.00 3.56
N ALA A 128 -4.18 6.90 3.42
CA ALA A 128 -2.77 6.91 3.05
C ALA A 128 -2.56 7.57 1.68
N TYR A 129 -3.33 7.20 0.66
CA TYR A 129 -3.22 7.82 -0.66
C TYR A 129 -3.50 9.31 -0.62
N ARG A 130 -4.60 9.75 0.01
CA ARG A 130 -4.92 11.19 0.15
C ARG A 130 -3.82 11.94 0.88
N HIS A 131 -3.35 11.39 2.00
CA HIS A 131 -2.28 11.98 2.82
C HIS A 131 -0.99 12.18 2.02
N LEU A 132 -0.57 11.19 1.24
CA LEU A 132 0.62 11.29 0.39
C LEU A 132 0.46 12.30 -0.76
N LEU A 133 -0.73 12.42 -1.33
CA LEU A 133 -1.03 13.45 -2.34
C LEU A 133 -0.93 14.85 -1.75
N ASP A 134 -1.51 15.07 -0.56
CA ASP A 134 -1.47 16.36 0.14
C ASP A 134 -0.04 16.81 0.50
N HIS A 135 0.88 15.84 0.64
CA HIS A 135 2.30 16.09 0.93
C HIS A 135 3.20 16.06 -0.33
N GLY A 136 2.63 15.97 -1.54
CA GLY A 136 3.40 16.04 -2.78
C GLY A 136 4.27 14.81 -3.06
N LEU A 137 3.87 13.62 -2.59
CA LEU A 137 4.62 12.37 -2.73
C LEU A 137 4.05 11.43 -3.81
N GLN A 138 3.24 11.95 -4.74
CA GLN A 138 2.57 11.19 -5.79
C GLN A 138 3.52 10.42 -6.71
N GLN A 139 4.78 10.83 -6.84
CA GLN A 139 5.78 10.15 -7.68
C GLN A 139 6.17 8.76 -7.16
N HIS A 140 5.91 8.46 -5.87
CA HIS A 140 6.30 7.21 -5.21
C HIS A 140 5.15 6.21 -5.09
N ILE A 141 3.95 6.58 -5.52
CA ILE A 141 2.73 5.79 -5.44
C ILE A 141 2.06 5.71 -6.83
N PRO A 142 1.17 4.73 -7.05
CA PRO A 142 0.27 4.77 -8.20
C PRO A 142 -0.55 6.06 -8.17
N GLN A 143 -0.88 6.59 -9.35
CA GLN A 143 -1.91 7.63 -9.41
C GLN A 143 -3.21 7.10 -8.77
N TYR A 144 -3.74 7.86 -7.82
CA TYR A 144 -4.95 7.50 -7.10
C TYR A 144 -6.16 8.17 -7.76
N TYR A 145 -7.11 7.38 -8.25
CA TYR A 145 -8.32 7.84 -8.94
C TYR A 145 -9.52 7.95 -8.01
N GLY A 146 -9.32 7.75 -6.71
CA GLY A 146 -10.34 7.92 -5.69
C GLY A 146 -10.82 6.62 -5.06
N SER A 147 -11.73 6.80 -4.11
CA SER A 147 -12.41 5.75 -3.38
C SER A 147 -13.87 5.70 -3.77
N TRP A 148 -14.40 4.49 -3.86
CA TRP A 148 -15.69 4.23 -4.50
C TRP A 148 -16.44 3.12 -3.77
N SER A 149 -17.73 3.01 -4.06
CA SER A 149 -18.61 1.94 -3.59
C SER A 149 -19.37 1.34 -4.77
N THR A 150 -19.71 0.06 -4.69
CA THR A 150 -20.56 -0.65 -5.65
C THR A 150 -21.52 -1.56 -4.93
N HIS A 151 -22.62 -1.90 -5.58
CA HIS A 151 -23.46 -3.01 -5.16
C HIS A 151 -23.15 -4.23 -6.02
N THR A 152 -22.96 -5.37 -5.38
CA THR A 152 -22.75 -6.64 -6.08
C THR A 152 -23.67 -7.69 -5.49
N ALA A 153 -24.46 -8.33 -6.34
CA ALA A 153 -25.35 -9.39 -5.91
C ALA A 153 -24.54 -10.58 -5.36
N ASP A 154 -24.93 -11.09 -4.20
CA ASP A 154 -24.41 -12.37 -3.71
C ASP A 154 -24.92 -13.50 -4.61
N PRO A 155 -24.05 -14.35 -5.19
CA PRO A 155 -24.49 -15.50 -5.98
C PRO A 155 -25.44 -16.45 -5.22
N ALA A 156 -25.36 -16.52 -3.89
CA ALA A 156 -26.17 -17.40 -3.07
C ALA A 156 -27.51 -16.77 -2.66
N SER A 157 -27.50 -15.60 -2.04
CA SER A 157 -28.73 -14.93 -1.56
C SER A 157 -29.40 -14.03 -2.59
N LYS A 158 -28.69 -13.63 -3.65
CA LYS A 158 -29.07 -12.59 -4.63
C LYS A 158 -29.27 -11.19 -4.03
N GLU A 159 -29.09 -11.03 -2.73
CA GLU A 159 -29.19 -9.73 -2.08
C GLU A 159 -28.01 -8.84 -2.52
N PRO A 160 -28.25 -7.55 -2.78
CA PRO A 160 -27.19 -6.61 -3.09
C PRO A 160 -26.32 -6.39 -1.85
N CYS A 161 -25.02 -6.68 -1.97
CA CYS A 161 -24.04 -6.37 -0.94
C CYS A 161 -23.24 -5.14 -1.38
N GLU A 162 -23.14 -4.17 -0.47
CA GLU A 162 -22.28 -3.01 -0.67
C GLU A 162 -20.80 -3.40 -0.52
N VAL A 163 -19.99 -3.03 -1.50
CA VAL A 163 -18.56 -3.34 -1.55
C VAL A 163 -17.78 -2.05 -1.78
N ARG A 164 -16.87 -1.75 -0.85
CA ARG A 164 -15.92 -0.65 -0.98
C ARG A 164 -14.80 -1.01 -1.94
N LEU A 165 -14.30 -0.04 -2.70
CA LEU A 165 -13.12 -0.22 -3.54
C LEU A 165 -12.30 1.06 -3.69
N ILE A 166 -11.05 0.89 -4.10
CA ILE A 166 -10.19 1.98 -4.56
C ILE A 166 -9.82 1.77 -6.03
N LEU A 167 -9.61 2.87 -6.74
CA LEU A 167 -9.08 2.86 -8.11
C LEU A 167 -7.69 3.51 -8.14
N THR A 168 -6.73 2.82 -8.78
CA THR A 168 -5.37 3.32 -8.95
C THR A 168 -4.81 3.06 -10.34
N GLU A 169 -3.69 3.70 -10.67
CA GLU A 169 -2.91 3.47 -11.87
C GLU A 169 -2.57 1.98 -12.04
N LEU A 170 -2.75 1.47 -13.25
CA LEU A 170 -2.09 0.23 -13.65
C LEU A 170 -0.61 0.53 -13.91
N VAL A 171 0.23 0.36 -12.88
CA VAL A 171 1.67 0.60 -12.99
C VAL A 171 2.29 -0.42 -13.95
N GLU A 172 2.88 0.06 -15.04
CA GLU A 172 3.59 -0.77 -16.03
C GLU A 172 4.95 -1.23 -15.50
N GLY A 173 4.94 -2.24 -14.62
CA GLY A 173 6.15 -2.83 -14.04
C GLY A 173 5.89 -4.21 -13.46
N MET A 174 6.86 -4.73 -12.72
CA MET A 174 6.74 -6.00 -11.98
C MET A 174 7.00 -5.76 -10.50
N ASP A 175 6.23 -6.45 -9.64
CA ASP A 175 6.59 -6.50 -8.22
C ASP A 175 7.90 -7.25 -8.03
N MET A 176 8.68 -6.86 -7.02
CA MET A 176 10.05 -7.36 -6.84
C MET A 176 10.15 -8.88 -6.62
N ARG A 177 9.06 -9.58 -6.28
CA ARG A 177 9.09 -11.06 -6.20
C ARG A 177 9.07 -11.75 -7.56
N GLN A 178 8.56 -11.07 -8.58
CA GLN A 178 8.51 -11.61 -9.95
C GLN A 178 9.82 -11.38 -10.70
N LEU A 179 10.65 -10.48 -10.18
CA LEU A 179 11.96 -10.15 -10.71
C LEU A 179 13.01 -11.11 -10.15
N ARG A 180 13.98 -11.46 -11.00
CA ARG A 180 15.18 -12.20 -10.58
C ARG A 180 16.22 -11.21 -10.11
N ALA A 181 16.53 -11.17 -8.81
CA ALA A 181 17.47 -10.21 -8.26
C ALA A 181 18.87 -10.35 -8.89
N GLU A 182 19.26 -11.56 -9.32
CA GLU A 182 20.53 -11.86 -9.99
C GLU A 182 20.66 -11.22 -11.37
N SER A 183 19.53 -10.79 -11.97
CA SER A 183 19.54 -10.01 -13.22
C SER A 183 19.97 -8.56 -13.02
N PHE A 184 20.15 -8.13 -11.77
CA PHE A 184 20.65 -6.81 -11.39
C PHE A 184 22.04 -6.94 -10.77
N SER A 185 22.95 -6.05 -11.16
CA SER A 185 24.24 -5.93 -10.49
C SER A 185 24.08 -5.57 -9.00
N LEU A 186 25.10 -5.86 -8.20
CA LEU A 186 25.12 -5.46 -6.79
C LEU A 186 24.87 -3.96 -6.61
N ALA A 187 25.49 -3.12 -7.45
CA ALA A 187 25.33 -1.67 -7.40
C ALA A 187 23.89 -1.23 -7.73
N GLU A 188 23.23 -1.88 -8.69
CA GLU A 188 21.82 -1.61 -9.01
C GLU A 188 20.90 -2.03 -7.85
N ARG A 189 21.11 -3.22 -7.26
CA ARG A 189 20.33 -3.67 -6.10
C ARG A 189 20.49 -2.72 -4.91
N GLN A 190 21.72 -2.29 -4.60
CA GLN A 190 21.97 -1.29 -3.56
C GLN A 190 21.30 0.06 -3.89
N THR A 191 21.28 0.48 -5.14
CA THR A 191 20.61 1.71 -5.57
C THR A 191 19.08 1.61 -5.42
N ILE A 192 18.51 0.46 -5.76
CA ILE A 192 17.08 0.15 -5.55
C ILE A 192 16.75 0.19 -4.06
N MET A 193 17.51 -0.52 -3.24
CA MET A 193 17.29 -0.56 -1.79
C MET A 193 17.45 0.83 -1.14
N ARG A 194 18.43 1.62 -1.57
CA ARG A 194 18.58 3.01 -1.11
C ARG A 194 17.32 3.81 -1.40
N ARG A 195 16.80 3.72 -2.62
CA ARG A 195 15.56 4.43 -2.99
C ARG A 195 14.35 3.95 -2.18
N ILE A 196 14.20 2.66 -1.92
CA ILE A 196 13.10 2.14 -1.09
C ILE A 196 13.16 2.73 0.32
N VAL A 197 14.35 2.72 0.95
CA VAL A 197 14.54 3.31 2.29
C VAL A 197 14.28 4.81 2.27
N THR A 198 14.73 5.53 1.23
CA THR A 198 14.45 6.96 1.07
C THR A 198 12.95 7.24 0.95
N ILE A 199 12.24 6.51 0.08
CA ILE A 199 10.79 6.68 -0.13
C ILE A 199 10.02 6.45 1.17
N GLU A 200 10.31 5.36 1.88
CA GLU A 200 9.64 5.09 3.16
C GLU A 200 10.02 6.13 4.23
N SER A 201 11.23 6.68 4.17
CA SER A 201 11.62 7.77 5.06
C SER A 201 10.88 9.08 4.77
N GLU A 202 10.56 9.36 3.50
CA GLU A 202 9.72 10.49 3.10
C GLU A 202 8.27 10.28 3.55
N PHE A 203 7.74 9.06 3.44
CA PHE A 203 6.44 8.71 4.01
C PHE A 203 6.43 8.94 5.53
N TYR A 204 7.46 8.46 6.22
CA TYR A 204 7.56 8.63 7.67
C TYR A 204 7.75 10.10 8.08
N ALA A 205 8.41 10.92 7.24
CA ALA A 205 8.60 12.35 7.51
C ALA A 205 7.29 13.13 7.50
N CYS A 206 6.26 12.66 6.78
CA CYS A 206 4.89 13.16 6.90
C CYS A 206 4.04 12.32 7.86
N ASP A 207 4.65 11.62 8.80
CA ASP A 207 3.97 10.78 9.81
C ASP A 207 3.11 9.66 9.21
N LEU A 208 3.45 9.16 8.02
CA LEU A 208 2.83 7.99 7.43
C LEU A 208 3.75 6.77 7.54
N ARG A 209 3.26 5.70 8.16
CA ARG A 209 3.93 4.40 8.19
C ARG A 209 3.18 3.40 7.34
N HIS A 210 3.85 2.79 6.37
CA HIS A 210 3.22 1.80 5.48
C HIS A 210 2.89 0.47 6.19
N CYS A 211 3.71 0.07 7.17
CA CYS A 211 3.58 -1.18 7.95
C CYS A 211 3.66 -2.50 7.17
N ASP A 212 3.90 -2.48 5.85
CA ASP A 212 3.97 -3.68 5.01
C ASP A 212 4.92 -3.53 3.82
N ILE A 213 6.05 -2.84 4.02
CA ILE A 213 7.05 -2.71 2.95
C ILE A 213 7.83 -4.01 2.82
N TYR A 214 7.49 -4.75 1.76
CA TYR A 214 8.10 -5.99 1.34
C TYR A 214 8.22 -6.01 -0.18
N PRO A 215 9.05 -6.91 -0.76
CA PRO A 215 9.19 -7.03 -2.22
C PRO A 215 7.87 -7.15 -3.00
N ARG A 216 6.84 -7.75 -2.39
CA ARG A 216 5.50 -7.89 -2.99
C ARG A 216 4.75 -6.58 -3.22
N ASN A 217 5.11 -5.54 -2.48
CA ASN A 217 4.43 -4.25 -2.43
C ASN A 217 5.28 -3.12 -3.05
N VAL A 218 6.34 -3.50 -3.77
CA VAL A 218 7.20 -2.57 -4.51
C VAL A 218 7.25 -3.00 -5.96
N ILE A 219 6.74 -2.14 -6.84
CA ILE A 219 6.81 -2.31 -8.30
C ILE A 219 8.02 -1.57 -8.83
N ILE A 220 8.84 -2.27 -9.63
CA ILE A 220 9.94 -1.68 -10.38
C ILE A 220 9.51 -1.60 -11.86
N ALA A 221 9.53 -0.39 -12.39
CA ALA A 221 9.28 -0.11 -13.80
C ALA A 221 10.52 0.50 -14.44
N ARG A 222 10.89 -0.01 -15.62
CA ARG A 222 11.90 0.64 -16.46
C ARG A 222 11.26 1.85 -17.14
N PRO A 223 11.96 2.98 -17.29
CA PRO A 223 11.44 4.10 -18.06
C PRO A 223 11.08 3.64 -19.47
N ASP A 224 9.94 4.11 -19.96
CA ASP A 224 9.37 3.67 -21.23
C ASP A 224 10.38 3.90 -22.39
N SER A 225 10.76 2.80 -23.04
CA SER A 225 11.67 2.84 -24.20
C SER A 225 11.09 3.60 -25.40
N ARG A 226 9.78 3.91 -25.39
CA ARG A 226 9.10 4.70 -26.43
C ARG A 226 9.41 6.19 -26.38
N TYR A 227 9.97 6.70 -25.28
CA TYR A 227 10.52 8.07 -25.20
C TYR A 227 12.01 8.15 -25.60
N LYS A 228 12.49 7.22 -26.42
CA LYS A 228 13.75 7.37 -27.17
C LYS A 228 13.58 8.44 -28.25
N LYS A 229 13.58 9.72 -27.86
CA LYS A 229 13.96 10.79 -28.79
C LYS A 229 15.37 10.46 -29.28
N ALA A 230 15.50 10.39 -30.59
CA ALA A 230 16.69 9.96 -31.31
C ALA A 230 17.98 10.57 -30.74
N GLY A 231 18.86 9.69 -30.24
CA GLY A 231 20.18 10.03 -29.75
C GLY A 231 20.84 8.79 -29.20
N LYS A 232 21.91 8.33 -29.86
CA LYS A 232 22.73 7.18 -29.43
C LYS A 232 23.20 7.38 -27.98
N ASP A 233 23.20 6.29 -27.23
CA ASP A 233 23.89 6.10 -25.95
C ASP A 233 23.50 7.00 -24.76
N LYS A 234 22.22 7.34 -24.60
CA LYS A 234 21.72 7.76 -23.28
C LYS A 234 21.24 6.53 -22.52
N ALA A 235 21.95 6.22 -21.43
CA ALA A 235 21.58 5.24 -20.43
C ALA A 235 20.07 5.32 -20.16
N ALA A 236 19.40 4.16 -20.09
CA ALA A 236 18.01 4.10 -19.65
C ALA A 236 17.87 4.94 -18.38
N GLY A 237 16.87 5.84 -18.34
CA GLY A 237 16.63 6.69 -17.18
C GLY A 237 16.50 5.87 -15.88
N PRO A 238 16.52 6.52 -14.71
CA PRO A 238 16.44 5.81 -13.46
C PRO A 238 15.15 4.99 -13.35
N LEU A 239 15.24 3.77 -12.81
CA LEU A 239 14.09 2.89 -12.56
C LEU A 239 13.01 3.62 -11.75
N ARG A 240 11.75 3.59 -12.18
CA ARG A 240 10.63 4.05 -11.37
C ARG A 240 10.34 3.00 -10.31
N ILE A 241 10.33 3.41 -9.05
CA ILE A 241 9.99 2.57 -7.91
C ILE A 241 8.67 3.10 -7.35
N THR A 242 7.66 2.23 -7.35
CA THR A 242 6.31 2.56 -6.92
C THR A 242 5.92 1.64 -5.78
N VAL A 243 5.53 2.22 -4.64
CA VAL A 243 5.04 1.48 -3.47
C VAL A 243 3.53 1.36 -3.55
N ILE A 244 3.00 0.16 -3.28
CA ILE A 244 1.57 -0.18 -3.40
C ILE A 244 1.07 -0.88 -2.12
N ASP A 245 -0.25 -1.06 -2.02
CA ASP A 245 -0.91 -1.83 -0.94
C ASP A 245 -0.77 -1.18 0.45
N PHE A 246 -1.50 -0.08 0.66
CA PHE A 246 -1.50 0.66 1.92
C PHE A 246 -2.58 0.19 2.90
N GLY A 247 -3.11 -1.04 2.78
CA GLY A 247 -4.18 -1.54 3.66
C GLY A 247 -3.79 -1.59 5.15
N LEU A 248 -2.50 -1.75 5.44
CA LEU A 248 -1.95 -1.74 6.79
C LEU A 248 -1.32 -0.39 7.19
N ALA A 249 -1.39 0.61 6.33
CA ALA A 249 -0.77 1.89 6.58
C ALA A 249 -1.46 2.63 7.74
N ARG A 250 -0.67 3.45 8.43
CA ARG A 250 -1.10 4.30 9.54
C ARG A 250 -0.67 5.73 9.28
N VAL A 251 -1.62 6.64 9.36
CA VAL A 251 -1.37 8.08 9.32
C VAL A 251 -1.29 8.57 10.77
N GLY A 252 -0.29 9.39 11.05
CA GLY A 252 0.07 9.79 12.40
C GLY A 252 1.01 8.81 13.08
N ARG A 253 1.69 9.30 14.11
CA ARG A 253 2.49 8.47 15.01
C ARG A 253 1.66 7.98 16.18
N SER A 254 1.93 6.77 16.62
CA SER A 254 1.24 6.11 17.71
C SER A 254 2.22 5.39 18.62
N TRP A 255 1.75 4.96 19.79
CA TRP A 255 2.54 4.16 20.71
C TRP A 255 3.02 2.83 20.10
N PHE A 256 2.38 2.34 19.02
CA PHE A 256 2.83 1.17 18.26
C PHE A 256 4.12 1.42 17.45
N ASP A 257 4.50 2.68 17.25
CA ASP A 257 5.72 3.07 16.56
C ASP A 257 6.93 3.11 17.49
N VAL A 258 6.68 3.15 18.80
CA VAL A 258 7.69 3.29 19.84
C VAL A 258 7.84 1.97 20.58
N ASN A 259 9.04 1.42 20.57
CA ASN A 259 9.39 0.19 21.26
C ASN A 259 9.68 0.46 22.76
N SER A 260 8.74 1.11 23.45
CA SER A 260 8.80 1.47 24.87
C SER A 260 7.49 1.06 25.56
N GLY A 261 7.60 0.33 26.69
CA GLY A 261 6.43 -0.13 27.45
C GLY A 261 5.60 0.99 28.08
N ASN A 262 6.20 2.16 28.29
CA ASN A 262 5.53 3.39 28.71
C ASN A 262 5.87 4.48 27.70
N CYS A 263 5.00 4.68 26.71
CA CYS A 263 5.16 5.73 25.68
C CYS A 263 4.35 6.96 26.11
N LEU A 264 5.04 8.07 26.42
CA LEU A 264 4.40 9.37 26.60
C LEU A 264 4.17 10.05 25.23
N SER A 265 3.27 11.01 25.14
CA SER A 265 3.04 11.75 23.87
C SER A 265 4.33 12.44 23.35
N SER A 266 5.19 12.91 24.26
CA SER A 266 6.51 13.45 23.91
C SER A 266 7.45 12.41 23.28
N ASP A 267 7.23 11.12 23.58
CA ASP A 267 7.99 10.01 23.02
C ASP A 267 7.54 9.65 21.60
N LEU A 268 6.60 10.37 21.00
CA LEU A 268 6.27 10.26 19.58
C LEU A 268 7.13 11.20 18.72
N LEU A 269 7.82 12.16 19.34
CA LEU A 269 8.66 13.16 18.67
C LEU A 269 7.94 13.82 17.46
N PRO A 270 6.73 14.39 17.64
CA PRO A 270 5.93 14.90 16.53
C PRO A 270 6.69 15.95 15.72
N GLY A 271 6.62 15.88 14.39
CA GLY A 271 7.35 16.78 13.48
C GLY A 271 8.87 16.55 13.42
N THR A 272 9.42 15.63 14.21
CA THR A 272 10.87 15.34 14.20
C THR A 272 11.19 14.23 13.21
N TYR A 273 12.13 14.50 12.30
CA TYR A 273 12.68 13.47 11.41
C TYR A 273 13.34 12.34 12.21
N ILE A 274 12.96 11.09 11.94
CA ILE A 274 13.57 9.90 12.56
C ILE A 274 14.42 9.18 11.52
N SER A 275 15.71 9.07 11.80
CA SER A 275 16.70 8.52 10.87
C SER A 275 16.31 7.10 10.37
N PRO A 276 16.41 6.81 9.06
CA PRO A 276 16.35 5.46 8.52
C PRO A 276 17.30 4.48 9.22
N ILE A 277 18.47 4.91 9.72
CA ILE A 277 19.37 4.02 10.48
C ILE A 277 18.65 3.42 11.68
N VAL A 278 17.84 4.21 12.38
CA VAL A 278 17.09 3.79 13.56
C VAL A 278 15.91 2.90 13.18
N ARG A 279 15.19 3.22 12.09
CA ARG A 279 13.95 2.54 11.69
C ARG A 279 14.17 1.26 10.88
N TRP A 280 15.25 1.21 10.09
CA TRP A 280 15.59 0.09 9.21
C TRP A 280 16.72 -0.79 9.75
N TRP A 281 17.14 -0.61 11.00
CA TRP A 281 18.06 -1.57 11.62
C TRP A 281 17.39 -2.93 11.78
N GLN A 282 18.00 -3.99 11.24
CA GLN A 282 17.42 -5.34 11.24
C GLN A 282 18.38 -6.36 11.86
N LYS A 283 17.82 -7.48 12.33
CA LYS A 283 18.59 -8.71 12.51
C LYS A 283 18.57 -9.51 11.21
N ASP A 284 19.54 -10.40 11.02
CA ASP A 284 19.65 -11.21 9.79
C ASP A 284 18.34 -11.95 9.43
N ALA A 285 17.66 -12.53 10.42
CA ALA A 285 16.39 -13.24 10.21
C ALA A 285 15.26 -12.35 9.66
N GLU A 286 15.23 -11.06 10.01
CA GLU A 286 14.21 -10.13 9.51
C GLU A 286 14.50 -9.71 8.05
N MET A 287 15.77 -9.79 7.64
CA MET A 287 16.21 -9.55 6.26
C MET A 287 15.97 -10.73 5.33
N GLU A 288 15.56 -11.91 5.83
CA GLU A 288 15.27 -13.09 5.00
C GLU A 288 14.23 -12.79 3.92
N SER A 289 13.21 -11.99 4.24
CA SER A 289 12.19 -11.55 3.27
C SER A 289 12.75 -10.72 2.10
N TRP A 290 13.99 -10.24 2.22
CA TRP A 290 14.75 -9.48 1.24
C TRP A 290 15.97 -10.26 0.71
N GLY A 291 16.15 -11.53 1.07
CA GLY A 291 17.42 -12.27 0.90
C GLY A 291 17.98 -12.26 -0.52
N ASP A 292 17.13 -12.45 -1.54
CA ASP A 292 17.58 -12.41 -2.95
C ASP A 292 18.07 -11.01 -3.35
N TRP A 293 17.48 -9.97 -2.76
CA TRP A 293 17.79 -8.57 -3.04
C TRP A 293 18.95 -8.02 -2.23
N VAL A 294 19.19 -8.55 -1.03
CA VAL A 294 20.21 -8.09 -0.09
C VAL A 294 21.15 -9.23 0.26
N THR A 295 22.30 -9.26 -0.43
CA THR A 295 23.37 -10.26 -0.24
C THR A 295 24.63 -9.64 0.36
N TRP A 296 24.49 -8.54 1.10
CA TRP A 296 25.56 -7.80 1.74
C TRP A 296 25.19 -7.51 3.20
N ASP A 297 26.16 -7.03 3.98
CA ASP A 297 25.91 -6.58 5.36
C ASP A 297 24.97 -5.37 5.35
N TRP A 298 23.69 -5.63 5.62
CA TRP A 298 22.62 -4.64 5.56
C TRP A 298 22.87 -3.47 6.52
N ASN A 299 23.16 -3.75 7.78
CA ASN A 299 23.28 -2.72 8.82
C ASN A 299 24.52 -1.86 8.59
N LYS A 300 25.65 -2.47 8.18
CA LYS A 300 26.84 -1.72 7.78
C LYS A 300 26.54 -0.81 6.58
N TRP A 301 25.94 -1.36 5.53
CA TRP A 301 25.59 -0.60 4.34
C TRP A 301 24.59 0.53 4.64
N LEU A 302 23.62 0.30 5.54
CA LEU A 302 22.64 1.29 5.97
C LEU A 302 23.33 2.46 6.70
N ALA A 303 24.20 2.15 7.67
CA ALA A 303 24.96 3.17 8.40
C ALA A 303 25.91 3.96 7.50
N ASP A 304 26.59 3.29 6.57
CA ASP A 304 27.49 3.94 5.62
C ASP A 304 26.70 4.84 4.64
N THR A 305 25.58 4.35 4.11
CA THR A 305 24.73 5.05 3.13
C THR A 305 24.04 6.27 3.71
N PHE A 306 23.56 6.19 4.94
CA PHE A 306 22.85 7.27 5.64
C PHE A 306 23.71 7.92 6.74
N SER A 307 25.04 7.88 6.57
CA SER A 307 26.00 8.36 7.57
C SER A 307 25.83 9.83 7.95
N ALA A 308 25.25 10.64 7.06
CA ALA A 308 24.87 12.02 7.32
C ALA A 308 23.89 12.18 8.50
N ASP A 309 23.11 11.14 8.82
CA ASP A 309 22.16 11.16 9.92
C ASP A 309 22.80 10.90 11.29
N LEU A 310 23.99 10.29 11.33
CA LEU A 310 24.65 9.86 12.58
C LEU A 310 24.82 11.00 13.61
N PRO A 311 25.14 12.25 13.22
CA PRO A 311 25.18 13.36 14.17
C PRO A 311 23.82 13.70 14.79
N HIS A 312 22.72 13.42 14.07
CA HIS A 312 21.36 13.81 14.42
C HIS A 312 20.57 12.74 15.20
N ILE A 313 21.11 11.52 15.30
CA ILE A 313 20.49 10.47 16.13
C ILE A 313 20.61 10.86 17.60
N THR A 314 19.45 11.05 18.25
CA THR A 314 19.37 11.38 19.68
C THR A 314 19.06 10.14 20.52
N ARG A 315 19.30 10.25 21.84
CA ARG A 315 18.93 9.21 22.80
C ARG A 315 17.42 8.90 22.78
N CYS A 316 16.59 9.92 22.58
CA CYS A 316 15.13 9.76 22.56
C CYS A 316 14.71 8.92 21.33
N MET A 317 15.35 9.13 20.16
CA MET A 317 15.12 8.33 18.95
C MET A 317 15.42 6.83 19.14
N LEU A 318 16.28 6.45 20.10
CA LEU A 318 16.55 5.04 20.36
C LEU A 318 15.31 4.27 20.80
N LYS A 319 14.26 4.95 21.29
CA LYS A 319 12.96 4.33 21.61
C LYS A 319 12.28 3.69 20.39
N TRP A 320 12.64 4.07 19.17
CA TRP A 320 12.15 3.46 17.93
C TRP A 320 12.86 2.16 17.59
N VAL A 321 14.07 1.95 18.12
CA VAL A 321 14.80 0.70 17.96
C VAL A 321 14.22 -0.36 18.89
N HIS A 322 13.88 -1.53 18.33
CA HIS A 322 13.43 -2.67 19.11
C HIS A 322 14.42 -3.00 20.25
N PRO A 323 13.98 -3.35 21.47
CA PRO A 323 14.88 -3.42 22.63
C PRO A 323 16.02 -4.44 22.47
N LEU A 324 15.77 -5.51 21.71
CA LEU A 324 16.81 -6.51 21.40
C LEU A 324 17.86 -5.99 20.42
N LYS A 325 17.49 -5.08 19.51
CA LYS A 325 18.41 -4.48 18.52
C LYS A 325 19.22 -3.34 19.15
N ARG A 326 18.65 -2.62 20.10
CA ARG A 326 19.34 -1.54 20.84
C ARG A 326 20.58 -2.03 21.61
N LYS A 327 20.67 -3.33 21.92
CA LYS A 327 21.84 -3.96 22.56
C LYS A 327 23.06 -4.04 21.64
N ASP A 328 22.89 -3.84 20.33
CA ASP A 328 23.99 -3.79 19.37
C ASP A 328 25.02 -2.72 19.79
N PRO A 329 26.33 -3.03 19.80
CA PRO A 329 27.38 -2.06 20.12
C PRO A 329 27.28 -0.75 19.32
N PHE A 330 26.74 -0.79 18.10
CA PHE A 330 26.48 0.39 17.28
C PHE A 330 25.65 1.45 18.00
N PHE A 331 24.63 1.07 18.78
CA PHE A 331 23.75 2.05 19.42
C PHE A 331 24.29 2.62 20.74
N LYS A 332 25.28 1.97 21.36
CA LYS A 332 25.89 2.44 22.63
C LYS A 332 26.50 3.83 22.53
N GLN A 333 26.93 4.24 21.33
CA GLN A 333 27.51 5.56 21.09
C GLN A 333 26.50 6.71 21.25
N PHE A 334 25.19 6.43 21.13
CA PHE A 334 24.14 7.44 21.23
C PHE A 334 23.55 7.53 22.65
N GLU A 335 23.79 6.55 23.52
CA GLU A 335 23.30 6.55 24.90
C GLU A 335 23.96 7.62 25.78
N LYS A 336 25.17 8.04 25.40
CA LYS A 336 25.98 9.04 26.14
C LYS A 336 25.79 10.48 25.64
N ARG A 337 25.11 10.69 24.51
CA ARG A 337 24.79 12.05 24.02
C ARG A 337 23.62 12.59 24.87
N GLY A 338 23.76 13.82 25.35
CA GLY A 338 23.01 14.45 26.46
C GLY A 338 21.48 14.50 26.36
N SER A 339 20.87 15.10 27.40
CA SER A 339 19.44 15.09 27.75
C SER A 339 18.46 15.34 26.60
N CYS A 340 17.25 14.77 26.72
CA CYS A 340 16.11 14.93 25.79
C CYS A 340 15.52 16.36 25.77
N ASP A 341 16.23 17.37 26.26
CA ASP A 341 15.70 18.73 26.48
C ASP A 341 15.72 19.62 25.22
N ALA A 342 15.97 19.04 24.04
CA ALA A 342 16.02 19.76 22.77
C ALA A 342 15.06 19.20 21.70
N CYS A 343 13.97 18.55 22.12
CA CYS A 343 12.90 18.09 21.23
C CYS A 343 11.72 19.06 21.27
#